data_AF-A0A959US20-F1
#
_entry.id   AF-A0A959US20-F1
#
_cell.length_a   1.000
_cell.length_b   1.000
_cell.length_c   1.000
_cell.angle_alpha   90.00
_cell.angle_beta   90.00
_cell.angle_gamma   90.00
#
_symmetry.space_group_name_H-M   'P 1'
#
loop_
_entity.id
_entity.type
_entity.pdbx_description
1 polymer ?
#
loop_
_entity_poly.entity_id
_entity_poly.type
_entity_poly.pdbx_seq_one_letter_code
_entity_poly.pdbx_strand_id
1 'polypeptide(L)'
;LEAAAAAAIAKGHAGKWVLDLRNTTTQPVLAELKDRALRERIMRASLSRNGRGNAYDTRAILARLAQLRAEKAKLLGFPTWAHYVMDDQMAKNPDRAMELLGRLAPAAAANARKEAARLQELVDEQGGGFTVESWDWDFYAEQVRKAEYDLDEAAVKPYLEFESVLQNGVFFATTKLFGLTFKERTDLPVYHPDVRVFDIIDTTGEVIGLFYGDYYARDNKNGGAWMSSFVDQNTLLGQQPVITQVCNFVRPAAGRPCLLSWDDVTTLFHEFGHALHGMLSAQKYPTFSGTATSTDFVEFPSQVNENWALVPEVFGNFARHHATGEAMPAGL
;
A
#
# COMPACT_ATOMS: atom_id res chain seq x y z
N LEU A 1 -12.06 -16.73 -5.95
CA LEU A 1 -13.53 -16.96 -6.05
C LEU A 1 -14.24 -16.92 -4.70
N GLU A 2 -13.77 -17.65 -3.69
CA GLU A 2 -14.39 -17.69 -2.34
C GLU A 2 -14.51 -16.30 -1.70
N ALA A 3 -13.44 -15.50 -1.71
CA ALA A 3 -13.47 -14.14 -1.18
C ALA A 3 -14.52 -13.25 -1.90
N ALA A 4 -14.64 -13.37 -3.23
CA ALA A 4 -15.62 -12.62 -4.00
C ALA A 4 -17.06 -13.07 -3.72
N ALA A 5 -17.28 -14.36 -3.43
CA ALA A 5 -18.58 -14.88 -3.01
C ALA A 5 -18.93 -14.41 -1.58
N ALA A 6 -17.96 -14.41 -0.66
CA ALA A 6 -18.13 -13.89 0.70
C ALA A 6 -18.46 -12.39 0.69
N ALA A 7 -17.75 -11.60 -0.13
CA ALA A 7 -18.04 -10.18 -0.34
C ALA A 7 -19.46 -9.97 -0.90
N ALA A 8 -19.91 -10.81 -1.83
CA ALA A 8 -21.27 -10.75 -2.35
C ALA A 8 -22.32 -11.04 -1.28
N ILE A 9 -22.10 -12.04 -0.42
CA ILE A 9 -22.99 -12.35 0.71
C ILE A 9 -23.06 -11.17 1.68
N ALA A 10 -21.91 -10.60 2.05
CA ALA A 10 -21.83 -9.44 2.95
C ALA A 10 -22.60 -8.22 2.42
N LYS A 11 -22.70 -8.08 1.09
CA LYS A 11 -23.42 -7.00 0.39
C LYS A 11 -24.85 -7.37 -0.01
N GLY A 12 -25.41 -8.48 0.49
CA GLY A 12 -26.80 -8.88 0.21
C GLY A 12 -27.03 -9.43 -1.20
N HIS A 13 -25.98 -9.96 -1.84
CA HIS A 13 -25.99 -10.51 -3.19
C HIS A 13 -25.62 -11.99 -3.19
N ALA A 14 -26.26 -12.79 -2.32
CA ALA A 14 -26.03 -14.23 -2.23
C ALA A 14 -26.20 -14.93 -3.59
N GLY A 15 -25.31 -15.88 -3.89
CA GLY A 15 -25.26 -16.57 -5.20
C GLY A 15 -24.57 -15.78 -6.32
N LYS A 16 -23.97 -14.61 -6.02
CA LYS A 16 -23.16 -13.82 -6.97
C LYS A 16 -21.71 -13.70 -6.49
N TRP A 17 -20.90 -12.99 -7.27
CA TRP A 17 -19.53 -12.59 -6.92
C TRP A 17 -19.41 -11.07 -6.99
N VAL A 18 -18.74 -10.49 -6.00
CA VAL A 18 -18.38 -9.07 -5.97
C VAL A 18 -16.87 -8.95 -6.04
N LEU A 19 -16.40 -8.09 -6.94
CA LEU A 19 -15.01 -7.67 -7.05
C LEU A 19 -14.96 -6.18 -6.68
N ASP A 20 -14.47 -5.89 -5.49
CA ASP A 20 -14.35 -4.52 -5.00
C ASP A 20 -13.16 -3.81 -5.65
N LEU A 21 -13.34 -2.52 -5.95
CA LEU A 21 -12.29 -1.69 -6.53
C LEU A 21 -11.35 -1.18 -5.43
N ARG A 22 -10.04 -1.34 -5.64
CA ARG A 22 -8.98 -0.67 -4.85
C ARG A 22 -8.79 0.77 -5.31
N ASN A 23 -8.21 1.64 -4.48
CA ASN A 23 -8.03 3.08 -4.74
C ASN A 23 -7.21 3.38 -6.01
N THR A 24 -6.25 2.53 -6.36
CA THR A 24 -5.41 2.66 -7.56
C THR A 24 -6.19 2.49 -8.86
N THR A 25 -5.66 2.98 -9.98
CA THR A 25 -6.29 2.81 -11.31
C THR A 25 -6.36 1.33 -11.69
N THR A 26 -5.20 0.68 -11.68
CA THR A 26 -5.06 -0.76 -11.94
C THR A 26 -5.68 -1.57 -10.80
N GLN A 27 -6.28 -2.71 -11.13
CA GLN A 27 -6.97 -3.57 -10.18
C GLN A 27 -6.29 -4.94 -10.16
N PRO A 28 -5.84 -5.47 -9.00
CA PRO A 28 -5.02 -6.70 -8.97
C PRO A 28 -5.66 -7.92 -9.65
N VAL A 29 -6.99 -8.00 -9.65
CA VAL A 29 -7.73 -9.08 -10.32
C VAL A 29 -7.50 -9.13 -11.83
N LEU A 30 -7.01 -8.06 -12.46
CA LEU A 30 -6.75 -8.02 -13.90
C LEU A 30 -5.64 -8.99 -14.31
N ALA A 31 -4.66 -9.26 -13.43
CA ALA A 31 -3.58 -10.20 -13.68
C ALA A 31 -4.06 -11.65 -13.85
N GLU A 32 -5.12 -12.06 -13.14
CA GLU A 32 -5.58 -13.45 -13.08
C GLU A 32 -6.78 -13.74 -14.01
N LEU A 33 -7.53 -12.72 -14.43
CA LEU A 33 -8.80 -12.88 -15.15
C LEU A 33 -8.60 -13.19 -16.63
N LYS A 34 -8.91 -14.43 -17.04
CA LYS A 34 -8.82 -14.88 -18.44
C LYS A 34 -9.85 -14.24 -19.38
N ASP A 35 -11.02 -13.87 -18.87
CA ASP A 35 -12.07 -13.20 -19.66
C ASP A 35 -11.70 -11.72 -19.88
N ARG A 36 -11.28 -11.39 -21.11
CA ARG A 36 -10.89 -10.03 -21.51
C ARG A 36 -12.04 -9.02 -21.37
N ALA A 37 -13.27 -9.40 -21.68
CA ALA A 37 -14.43 -8.50 -21.57
C ALA A 37 -14.70 -8.16 -20.09
N LEU A 38 -14.47 -9.12 -19.18
CA LEU A 38 -14.53 -8.86 -17.75
C LEU A 38 -13.40 -7.94 -17.28
N ARG A 39 -12.16 -8.14 -17.75
CA ARG A 39 -11.04 -7.23 -17.46
C ARG A 39 -11.35 -5.80 -17.90
N GLU A 40 -11.83 -5.64 -19.13
CA GLU A 40 -12.24 -4.34 -19.67
C GLU A 40 -13.34 -3.69 -18.80
N ARG A 41 -14.37 -4.45 -18.42
CA ARG A 41 -15.46 -3.95 -17.56
C ARG A 41 -14.94 -3.45 -16.22
N ILE A 42 -13.98 -4.15 -15.61
CA ILE A 42 -13.38 -3.78 -14.33
C ILE A 42 -12.53 -2.51 -14.48
N MET A 43 -11.67 -2.43 -15.50
CA MET A 43 -10.86 -1.24 -15.74
C MET A 43 -11.71 -0.01 -16.03
N ARG A 44 -12.75 -0.15 -16.87
CA ARG A 44 -13.71 0.95 -17.12
C ARG A 44 -14.46 1.35 -15.86
N ALA A 45 -14.83 0.40 -15.00
CA ALA A 45 -15.45 0.70 -13.71
C ALA A 45 -14.49 1.50 -12.82
N SER A 46 -13.20 1.13 -12.78
CA SER A 46 -12.15 1.84 -12.05
C SER A 46 -11.92 3.27 -12.57
N LEU A 47 -11.69 3.43 -13.87
CA LEU A 47 -11.41 4.73 -14.51
C LEU A 47 -12.59 5.71 -14.44
N SER A 48 -13.82 5.20 -14.40
CA SER A 48 -15.03 6.02 -14.31
C SER A 48 -15.45 6.35 -12.88
N ARG A 49 -14.72 5.90 -11.85
CA ARG A 49 -15.05 6.23 -10.45
C ARG A 49 -15.12 7.73 -10.28
N ASN A 50 -16.18 8.17 -9.58
CA ASN A 50 -16.42 9.57 -9.27
C ASN A 50 -16.46 10.52 -10.50
N GLY A 51 -16.74 9.99 -11.69
CA GLY A 51 -16.82 10.76 -12.95
C GLY A 51 -18.06 10.43 -13.78
N ARG A 52 -19.12 9.88 -13.16
CA ARG A 52 -20.30 9.32 -13.85
C ARG A 52 -21.47 10.30 -14.01
N GLY A 53 -21.32 11.57 -13.64
CA GLY A 53 -22.41 12.55 -13.69
C GLY A 53 -23.56 12.26 -12.72
N ASN A 54 -23.28 11.54 -11.63
CA ASN A 54 -24.25 11.20 -10.59
C ASN A 54 -23.90 11.93 -9.27
N ALA A 55 -24.60 11.60 -8.18
CA ALA A 55 -24.39 12.22 -6.86
C ALA A 55 -22.98 11.99 -6.27
N TYR A 56 -22.18 11.09 -6.84
CA TYR A 56 -20.81 10.78 -6.42
C TYR A 56 -19.76 11.37 -7.36
N ASP A 57 -20.16 12.20 -8.34
CA ASP A 57 -19.23 12.87 -9.24
C ASP A 57 -18.43 13.96 -8.53
N THR A 58 -17.10 13.88 -8.59
CA THR A 58 -16.21 14.81 -7.89
C THR A 58 -15.59 15.87 -8.81
N ARG A 59 -15.86 15.85 -10.13
CA ARG A 59 -15.19 16.75 -11.09
C ARG A 59 -15.46 18.22 -10.79
N ALA A 60 -16.71 18.57 -10.48
CA ALA A 60 -17.07 19.94 -10.11
C ALA A 60 -16.42 20.38 -8.79
N ILE A 61 -16.34 19.48 -7.81
CA ILE A 61 -15.68 19.71 -6.52
C ILE A 61 -14.18 19.97 -6.74
N LEU A 62 -13.51 19.12 -7.53
CA LEU A 62 -12.08 19.25 -7.83
C LEU A 62 -11.76 20.54 -8.60
N ALA A 63 -12.59 20.91 -9.59
CA ALA A 63 -12.44 22.16 -10.31
C ALA A 63 -12.56 23.37 -9.38
N ARG A 64 -13.56 23.38 -8.48
CA ARG A 64 -13.71 24.46 -7.50
C ARG A 64 -12.57 24.48 -6.49
N LEU A 65 -12.09 23.31 -6.04
CA LEU A 65 -10.95 23.21 -5.13
C LEU A 65 -9.66 23.77 -5.75
N ALA A 66 -9.42 23.49 -7.04
CA ALA A 66 -8.25 24.03 -7.76
C ALA A 66 -8.32 25.56 -7.88
N GLN A 67 -9.49 26.12 -8.18
CA GLN A 67 -9.71 27.58 -8.20
C GLN A 67 -9.43 28.19 -6.82
N LEU A 68 -10.03 27.64 -5.76
CA LEU A 68 -9.85 28.11 -4.39
C LEU A 68 -8.40 28.04 -3.92
N ARG A 69 -7.66 26.99 -4.32
CA ARG A 69 -6.23 26.85 -4.04
C ARG A 69 -5.41 27.94 -4.73
N ALA A 70 -5.71 28.26 -5.99
CA ALA A 70 -5.06 29.36 -6.70
C ALA A 70 -5.38 30.73 -6.07
N GLU A 71 -6.64 30.97 -5.71
CA GLU A 71 -7.08 32.18 -5.00
C GLU A 71 -6.34 32.33 -3.66
N LYS A 72 -6.30 31.27 -2.83
CA LYS A 72 -5.59 31.25 -1.55
C LYS A 72 -4.09 31.54 -1.70
N ALA A 73 -3.43 30.90 -2.67
CA ALA A 73 -2.00 31.12 -2.92
C ALA A 73 -1.72 32.60 -3.25
N LYS A 74 -2.53 33.18 -4.15
CA LYS A 74 -2.41 34.59 -4.53
C LYS A 74 -2.63 35.55 -3.35
N LEU A 75 -3.63 35.26 -2.50
CA LEU A 75 -3.89 36.05 -1.29
C LEU A 75 -2.71 36.04 -0.31
N LEU A 76 -1.96 34.94 -0.26
CA LEU A 76 -0.78 34.78 0.59
C LEU A 76 0.52 35.24 -0.09
N GLY A 77 0.45 35.84 -1.28
CA GLY A 77 1.61 36.38 -1.99
C GLY A 77 2.37 35.37 -2.87
N PHE A 78 1.85 34.15 -3.04
CA PHE A 78 2.48 33.12 -3.87
C PHE A 78 1.93 33.14 -5.31
N PRO A 79 2.77 32.85 -6.33
CA PRO A 79 2.32 32.83 -7.72
C PRO A 79 1.32 31.71 -8.03
N THR A 80 1.53 30.53 -7.44
CA THR A 80 0.68 29.35 -7.63
C THR A 80 0.53 28.57 -6.33
N TRP A 81 -0.46 27.67 -6.30
CA TRP A 81 -0.63 26.74 -5.19
C TRP A 81 0.63 25.88 -4.92
N ALA A 82 1.35 25.49 -5.97
CA ALA A 82 2.57 24.70 -5.83
C ALA A 82 3.69 25.48 -5.13
N HIS A 83 3.85 26.77 -5.42
CA HIS A 83 4.81 27.63 -4.71
C HIS A 83 4.45 27.77 -3.23
N TYR A 84 3.16 27.93 -2.93
CA TYR A 84 2.69 28.00 -1.54
C TYR A 84 2.96 26.70 -0.78
N VAL A 85 2.60 25.55 -1.36
CA VAL A 85 2.79 24.25 -0.69
C VAL A 85 4.26 23.90 -0.56
N MET A 86 5.12 24.26 -1.51
CA MET A 86 6.53 23.86 -1.45
C MET A 86 7.42 24.74 -0.57
N ASP A 87 6.91 25.88 -0.08
CA ASP A 87 7.70 26.80 0.75
C ASP A 87 8.24 26.15 2.02
N ASP A 88 7.46 25.26 2.65
CA ASP A 88 7.84 24.51 3.85
C ASP A 88 8.35 23.09 3.57
N GLN A 89 8.47 22.71 2.29
CA GLN A 89 8.97 21.39 1.86
C GLN A 89 10.50 21.41 1.65
N MET A 90 11.13 20.24 1.56
CA MET A 90 12.57 20.12 1.27
C MET A 90 12.91 20.65 -0.13
N ALA A 91 12.05 20.43 -1.12
CA ALA A 91 12.25 20.87 -2.48
C ALA A 91 12.30 22.41 -2.61
N LYS A 92 11.59 23.13 -1.74
CA LYS A 92 11.44 24.61 -1.68
C LYS A 92 10.85 25.29 -2.90
N ASN A 93 10.98 24.70 -4.09
CA ASN A 93 10.59 25.32 -5.36
C ASN A 93 10.01 24.26 -6.31
N PRO A 94 8.81 24.50 -6.89
CA PRO A 94 8.20 23.58 -7.86
C PRO A 94 9.05 23.30 -9.10
N ASP A 95 9.88 24.23 -9.54
CA ASP A 95 10.75 24.03 -10.71
C ASP A 95 11.78 22.92 -10.45
N ARG A 96 12.29 22.81 -9.21
CA ARG A 96 13.23 21.73 -8.83
C ARG A 96 12.57 20.36 -8.83
N ALA A 97 11.32 20.30 -8.35
CA ALA A 97 10.53 19.07 -8.40
C ALA A 97 10.27 18.67 -9.86
N MET A 98 9.88 19.63 -10.72
CA MET A 98 9.67 19.38 -12.15
C MET A 98 10.95 19.00 -12.88
N GLU A 99 12.11 19.58 -12.53
CA GLU A 99 13.41 19.19 -13.09
C GLU A 99 13.77 17.75 -12.74
N LEU A 100 13.58 17.35 -11.47
CA LEU A 100 13.80 15.96 -11.06
C LEU A 100 12.91 15.00 -11.85
N LEU A 101 11.60 15.26 -11.88
CA LEU A 101 10.64 14.43 -12.63
C LEU A 101 10.97 14.41 -14.13
N GLY A 102 11.34 15.55 -14.70
CA GLY A 102 11.71 15.70 -16.10
C GLY A 102 12.98 14.94 -16.49
N ARG A 103 13.93 14.75 -15.57
CA ARG A 103 15.12 13.91 -15.80
C ARG A 103 14.81 12.41 -15.80
N LEU A 104 13.82 11.99 -15.01
CA LEU A 104 13.42 10.57 -14.88
C LEU A 104 12.44 10.14 -15.98
N ALA A 105 11.53 11.03 -16.38
CA ALA A 105 10.42 10.71 -17.27
C ALA A 105 10.82 10.10 -18.64
N PRO A 106 11.88 10.58 -19.33
CA PRO A 106 12.26 10.01 -20.63
C PRO A 106 12.66 8.54 -20.54
N ALA A 107 13.45 8.17 -19.52
CA ALA A 107 13.90 6.80 -19.30
C ALA A 107 12.73 5.89 -18.89
N ALA A 108 11.90 6.35 -17.95
CA ALA A 108 10.70 5.61 -17.54
C ALA A 108 9.75 5.37 -18.72
N ALA A 109 9.49 6.38 -19.54
CA ALA A 109 8.64 6.25 -20.72
C ALA A 109 9.26 5.35 -21.80
N ALA A 110 10.59 5.34 -21.94
CA ALA A 110 11.28 4.43 -22.85
C ALA A 110 11.16 2.97 -22.40
N ASN A 111 11.27 2.69 -21.11
CA ASN A 111 11.09 1.35 -20.55
C ASN A 111 9.63 0.88 -20.71
N ALA A 112 8.66 1.71 -20.32
CA ALA A 112 7.24 1.40 -20.50
C ALA A 112 6.88 1.10 -21.98
N ARG A 113 7.48 1.81 -22.94
CA ARG A 113 7.27 1.49 -24.37
C ARG A 113 7.88 0.15 -24.79
N LYS A 114 9.03 -0.22 -24.24
CA LYS A 114 9.64 -1.54 -24.49
C LYS A 114 8.79 -2.66 -23.90
N GLU A 115 8.32 -2.47 -22.67
CA GLU A 115 7.41 -3.39 -22.00
C GLU A 115 6.11 -3.56 -22.81
N ALA A 116 5.48 -2.45 -23.22
CA ALA A 116 4.28 -2.49 -24.06
C ALA A 116 4.49 -3.25 -25.38
N ALA A 117 5.65 -3.05 -26.04
CA ALA A 117 6.00 -3.78 -27.25
C ALA A 117 6.13 -5.28 -26.98
N ARG A 118 6.77 -5.68 -25.88
CA ARG A 118 6.89 -7.09 -25.49
C ARG A 118 5.53 -7.72 -25.18
N LEU A 119 4.63 -6.99 -24.51
CA LEU A 119 3.27 -7.46 -24.28
C LEU A 119 2.51 -7.65 -25.60
N GLN A 120 2.67 -6.72 -26.55
CA GLN A 120 2.04 -6.82 -27.86
C GLN A 120 2.56 -8.01 -28.67
N GLU A 121 3.87 -8.26 -28.67
CA GLU A 121 4.46 -9.45 -29.30
C GLU A 121 3.84 -10.74 -28.75
N LEU A 122 3.68 -10.84 -27.43
CA LEU A 122 3.05 -12.01 -26.81
C LEU A 122 1.57 -12.16 -27.21
N VAL A 123 0.82 -11.06 -27.31
CA VAL A 123 -0.56 -11.08 -27.83
C VAL A 123 -0.60 -11.62 -29.26
N ASP A 124 0.33 -11.18 -30.10
CA ASP A 124 0.40 -11.56 -31.51
C ASP A 124 0.82 -13.03 -31.67
N GLU A 125 1.81 -13.49 -30.90
CA GLU A 125 2.25 -14.90 -30.82
C GLU A 125 1.10 -15.84 -30.43
N GLN A 126 0.22 -15.39 -29.52
CA GLN A 126 -0.96 -16.13 -29.08
C GLN A 126 -2.16 -16.01 -30.03
N GLY A 127 -2.03 -15.26 -31.13
CA GLY A 127 -3.10 -15.03 -32.09
C GLY A 127 -4.27 -14.21 -31.53
N GLY A 128 -4.02 -13.33 -30.55
CA GLY A 128 -5.07 -12.54 -29.89
C GLY A 128 -5.80 -11.58 -30.81
N GLY A 129 -5.11 -11.01 -31.81
CA GLY A 129 -5.72 -10.18 -32.86
C GLY A 129 -6.24 -8.82 -32.38
N PHE A 130 -5.68 -8.29 -31.29
CA PHE A 130 -6.01 -6.97 -30.75
C PHE A 130 -4.76 -6.22 -30.28
N THR A 131 -4.88 -4.89 -30.17
CA THR A 131 -3.85 -4.05 -29.54
C THR A 131 -3.98 -4.12 -28.02
N VAL A 132 -2.85 -4.22 -27.31
CA VAL A 132 -2.80 -4.18 -25.85
C VAL A 132 -3.44 -2.88 -25.34
N GLU A 133 -4.39 -3.03 -24.43
CA GLU A 133 -5.07 -1.94 -23.75
C GLU A 133 -4.74 -1.95 -22.25
N SER A 134 -5.13 -0.89 -21.53
CA SER A 134 -4.88 -0.77 -20.09
C SER A 134 -5.36 -1.96 -19.24
N TRP A 135 -6.43 -2.64 -19.67
CA TRP A 135 -6.97 -3.83 -19.00
C TRP A 135 -6.30 -5.15 -19.41
N ASP A 136 -5.37 -5.11 -20.35
CA ASP A 136 -4.60 -6.26 -20.80
C ASP A 136 -3.20 -6.30 -20.16
N TRP A 137 -2.69 -5.16 -19.70
CA TRP A 137 -1.32 -5.00 -19.23
C TRP A 137 -0.89 -6.07 -18.20
N ASP A 138 -1.54 -6.13 -17.04
CA ASP A 138 -1.14 -7.04 -15.95
C ASP A 138 -1.26 -8.52 -16.37
N PHE A 139 -2.31 -8.85 -17.12
CA PHE A 139 -2.56 -10.23 -17.56
C PHE A 139 -1.46 -10.76 -18.49
N TYR A 140 -0.96 -9.92 -19.39
CA TYR A 140 0.14 -10.28 -20.28
C TYR A 140 1.51 -10.10 -19.62
N ALA A 141 1.65 -9.13 -18.71
CA ALA A 141 2.88 -8.94 -17.93
C ALA A 141 3.20 -10.16 -17.08
N GLU A 142 2.21 -10.80 -16.45
CA GLU A 142 2.43 -12.04 -15.69
C GLU A 142 2.83 -13.22 -16.59
N GLN A 143 2.33 -13.28 -17.81
CA GLN A 143 2.76 -14.32 -18.76
C GLN A 143 4.17 -14.08 -19.28
N VAL A 144 4.54 -12.82 -19.56
CA VAL A 144 5.91 -12.45 -19.92
C VAL A 144 6.86 -12.77 -18.76
N ARG A 145 6.49 -12.39 -17.53
CA ARG A 145 7.29 -12.67 -16.32
C ARG A 145 7.54 -14.17 -16.18
N LYS A 146 6.50 -14.98 -16.32
CA LYS A 146 6.61 -16.45 -16.28
C LYS A 146 7.49 -17.00 -17.39
N ALA A 147 7.37 -16.48 -18.61
CA ALA A 147 8.14 -16.95 -19.76
C ALA A 147 9.63 -16.58 -19.66
N GLU A 148 9.95 -15.41 -19.12
CA GLU A 148 11.32 -14.87 -19.10
C GLU A 148 12.09 -15.22 -17.81
N TYR A 149 11.39 -15.36 -16.69
CA TYR A 149 12.01 -15.57 -15.37
C TYR A 149 11.64 -16.90 -14.69
N ASP A 150 10.78 -17.71 -15.31
CA ASP A 150 10.18 -18.92 -14.69
C ASP A 150 9.51 -18.63 -13.32
N LEU A 151 9.10 -17.38 -13.11
CA LEU A 151 8.48 -16.90 -11.88
C LEU A 151 6.99 -16.69 -12.09
N ASP A 152 6.19 -17.48 -11.37
CA ASP A 152 4.74 -17.37 -11.34
C ASP A 152 4.31 -16.76 -10.01
N GLU A 153 3.67 -15.57 -10.02
CA GLU A 153 3.19 -14.93 -8.80
C GLU A 153 2.24 -15.86 -8.01
N ALA A 154 1.48 -16.72 -8.69
CA ALA A 154 0.63 -17.71 -8.03
C ALA A 154 1.43 -18.80 -7.29
N ALA A 155 2.69 -19.07 -7.69
CA ALA A 155 3.59 -19.99 -6.98
C ALA A 155 4.25 -19.32 -5.76
N VAL A 156 4.44 -18.00 -5.78
CA VAL A 156 4.99 -17.21 -4.67
C VAL A 156 3.95 -16.95 -3.58
N LYS A 157 2.70 -16.68 -3.97
CA LYS A 157 1.59 -16.28 -3.09
C LYS A 157 1.36 -17.19 -1.85
N PRO A 158 1.49 -18.54 -1.92
CA PRO A 158 1.37 -19.40 -0.74
C PRO A 158 2.42 -19.17 0.35
N TYR A 159 3.53 -18.48 0.05
CA TYR A 159 4.61 -18.16 0.98
C TYR A 159 4.48 -16.76 1.61
N LEU A 160 3.55 -15.94 1.11
CA LEU A 160 3.33 -14.56 1.56
C LEU A 160 2.08 -14.48 2.46
N GLU A 161 2.03 -15.34 3.47
CA GLU A 161 0.93 -15.34 4.44
C GLU A 161 1.08 -14.18 5.43
N PHE A 162 0.00 -13.41 5.64
CA PHE A 162 0.00 -12.16 6.40
C PHE A 162 0.59 -12.29 7.81
N GLU A 163 0.20 -13.31 8.60
CA GLU A 163 0.75 -13.47 9.95
C GLU A 163 2.26 -13.73 9.92
N SER A 164 2.75 -14.56 8.98
CA SER A 164 4.18 -14.76 8.79
C SER A 164 4.89 -13.47 8.35
N VAL A 165 4.35 -12.73 7.38
CA VAL A 165 4.95 -11.47 6.91
C VAL A 165 5.00 -10.44 8.03
N LEU A 166 3.96 -10.33 8.86
CA LEU A 166 3.94 -9.41 10.01
C LEU A 166 4.93 -9.83 11.10
N GLN A 167 4.86 -11.08 11.57
CA GLN A 167 5.65 -11.55 12.73
C GLN A 167 7.10 -11.86 12.35
N ASN A 168 7.30 -12.63 11.29
CA ASN A 168 8.61 -13.12 10.86
C ASN A 168 9.29 -12.19 9.85
N GLY A 169 8.58 -11.20 9.32
CA GLY A 169 9.12 -10.19 8.42
C GLY A 169 9.27 -8.85 9.13
N VAL A 170 8.17 -8.13 9.28
CA VAL A 170 8.13 -6.75 9.77
C VAL A 170 8.66 -6.65 11.21
N PHE A 171 8.09 -7.41 12.15
CA PHE A 171 8.53 -7.38 13.56
C PHE A 171 9.93 -7.97 13.70
N PHE A 172 10.23 -9.07 13.02
CA PHE A 172 11.57 -9.65 13.03
C PHE A 172 12.66 -8.68 12.58
N ALA A 173 12.49 -8.03 11.42
CA ALA A 173 13.45 -7.04 10.92
C ALA A 173 13.62 -5.88 11.91
N THR A 174 12.51 -5.44 12.49
CA THR A 174 12.51 -4.38 13.50
C THR A 174 13.25 -4.78 14.77
N THR A 175 13.02 -5.98 15.29
CA THR A 175 13.76 -6.53 16.45
C THR A 175 15.25 -6.63 16.13
N LYS A 176 15.63 -7.08 14.93
CA LYS A 176 17.03 -7.18 14.54
C LYS A 176 17.74 -5.82 14.46
N LEU A 177 17.06 -4.81 13.92
CA LEU A 177 17.65 -3.48 13.69
C LEU A 177 17.63 -2.59 14.94
N PHE A 178 16.52 -2.61 15.68
CA PHE A 178 16.25 -1.64 16.75
C PHE A 178 16.11 -2.30 18.13
N GLY A 179 16.05 -3.63 18.20
CA GLY A 179 15.84 -4.35 19.46
C GLY A 179 14.42 -4.23 20.03
N LEU A 180 13.48 -3.60 19.31
CA LEU A 180 12.09 -3.51 19.73
C LEU A 180 11.40 -4.87 19.63
N THR A 181 10.51 -5.14 20.58
CA THR A 181 9.64 -6.33 20.54
C THR A 181 8.18 -5.94 20.69
N PHE A 182 7.28 -6.79 20.21
CA PHE A 182 5.84 -6.51 20.15
C PHE A 182 5.07 -7.60 20.86
N LYS A 183 4.18 -7.21 21.77
CA LYS A 183 3.32 -8.15 22.49
C LYS A 183 1.86 -7.82 22.22
N GLU A 184 1.15 -8.77 21.61
CA GLU A 184 -0.27 -8.59 21.33
C GLU A 184 -1.11 -8.49 22.61
N ARG A 185 -2.10 -7.59 22.57
CA ARG A 185 -3.03 -7.26 23.65
C ARG A 185 -4.46 -7.41 23.14
N THR A 186 -5.26 -8.17 23.86
CA THR A 186 -6.67 -8.46 23.54
C THR A 186 -7.63 -7.86 24.57
N ASP A 187 -7.11 -7.23 25.62
CA ASP A 187 -7.85 -6.61 26.72
C ASP A 187 -8.16 -5.12 26.50
N LEU A 188 -7.61 -4.52 25.44
CA LEU A 188 -7.80 -3.11 25.12
C LEU A 188 -9.01 -2.88 24.19
N PRO A 189 -9.73 -1.75 24.32
CA PRO A 189 -10.83 -1.43 23.42
C PRO A 189 -10.33 -1.14 22.02
N VAL A 190 -11.09 -1.59 21.02
CA VAL A 190 -10.81 -1.38 19.60
C VAL A 190 -11.99 -0.72 18.90
N TYR A 191 -11.70 0.11 17.89
CA TYR A 191 -12.73 0.78 17.10
C TYR A 191 -13.37 -0.14 16.03
N HIS A 192 -12.75 -1.27 15.74
CA HIS A 192 -13.28 -2.33 14.87
C HIS A 192 -12.77 -3.69 15.37
N PRO A 193 -13.59 -4.76 15.35
CA PRO A 193 -13.22 -6.07 15.93
C PRO A 193 -12.02 -6.77 15.29
N ASP A 194 -11.60 -6.35 14.09
CA ASP A 194 -10.40 -6.90 13.43
C ASP A 194 -9.11 -6.14 13.74
N VAL A 195 -9.19 -5.05 14.52
CA VAL A 195 -8.00 -4.28 14.90
C VAL A 195 -7.22 -5.09 15.92
N ARG A 196 -5.92 -5.24 15.67
CA ARG A 196 -4.99 -5.87 16.61
C ARG A 196 -4.20 -4.80 17.33
N VAL A 197 -3.96 -5.00 18.63
CA VAL A 197 -3.22 -4.04 19.45
C VAL A 197 -1.97 -4.70 19.99
N PHE A 198 -0.85 -3.99 19.99
CA PHE A 198 0.43 -4.49 20.47
C PHE A 198 1.06 -3.47 21.42
N ASP A 199 1.59 -3.95 22.55
CA ASP A 199 2.59 -3.20 23.31
C ASP A 199 3.86 -3.07 22.47
N ILE A 200 4.46 -1.88 22.44
CA ILE A 200 5.78 -1.63 21.86
C ILE A 200 6.77 -1.69 23.02
N ILE A 201 7.71 -2.64 22.99
CA ILE A 201 8.64 -2.90 24.09
C ILE A 201 10.06 -2.59 23.61
N ASP A 202 10.79 -1.77 24.36
CA ASP A 202 12.14 -1.36 24.00
C ASP A 202 13.22 -2.36 24.47
N THR A 203 14.49 -2.00 24.27
CA THR A 203 15.65 -2.83 24.64
C THR A 203 15.85 -2.98 26.15
N THR A 204 15.21 -2.13 26.97
CA THR A 204 15.22 -2.24 28.44
C THR A 204 14.13 -3.17 28.95
N GLY A 205 13.16 -3.53 28.09
CA GLY A 205 11.98 -4.30 28.44
C GLY A 205 10.80 -3.44 28.89
N GLU A 206 10.90 -2.11 28.79
CA GLU A 206 9.82 -1.20 29.12
C GLU A 206 8.84 -1.06 27.96
N VAL A 207 7.54 -0.93 28.29
CA VAL A 207 6.51 -0.59 27.30
C VAL A 207 6.62 0.91 27.01
N ILE A 208 6.96 1.23 25.77
CA ILE A 208 7.17 2.60 25.30
C ILE A 208 6.01 3.16 24.48
N GLY A 209 4.95 2.39 24.25
CA GLY A 209 3.77 2.84 23.54
C GLY A 209 2.86 1.70 23.08
N LEU A 210 1.87 2.04 22.25
CA LEU A 210 0.94 1.08 21.65
C LEU A 210 0.94 1.18 20.13
N PHE A 211 0.73 0.04 19.47
CA PHE A 211 0.57 -0.07 18.03
C PHE A 211 -0.75 -0.75 17.68
N TYR A 212 -1.59 -0.11 16.87
CA TYR A 212 -2.87 -0.60 16.40
C TYR A 212 -2.77 -0.93 14.90
N GLY A 213 -2.96 -2.20 14.54
CA GLY A 213 -2.97 -2.67 13.16
C GLY A 213 -4.37 -2.97 12.64
N ASP A 214 -4.76 -2.37 11.52
CA ASP A 214 -6.07 -2.56 10.88
C ASP A 214 -5.95 -2.86 9.38
N TYR A 215 -5.92 -4.15 9.03
CA TYR A 215 -5.35 -4.58 7.76
C TYR A 215 -6.33 -4.83 6.62
N TYR A 216 -7.62 -5.10 6.91
CA TYR A 216 -8.58 -5.59 5.91
C TYR A 216 -9.47 -4.49 5.32
N ALA A 217 -9.72 -4.58 4.02
CA ALA A 217 -10.67 -3.73 3.31
C ALA A 217 -12.11 -3.95 3.81
N ARG A 218 -12.90 -2.86 3.86
CA ARG A 218 -14.32 -2.86 4.22
C ARG A 218 -15.00 -1.56 3.81
N ASP A 219 -16.33 -1.58 3.70
CA ASP A 219 -17.11 -0.48 3.11
C ASP A 219 -17.01 0.87 3.86
N ASN A 220 -16.70 0.86 5.16
CA ASN A 220 -16.54 2.08 5.96
C ASN A 220 -15.07 2.50 6.16
N LYS A 221 -14.14 1.96 5.36
CA LYS A 221 -12.72 2.31 5.37
C LYS A 221 -12.33 2.93 4.02
N ASN A 222 -11.61 4.04 4.05
CA ASN A 222 -11.04 4.63 2.84
C ASN A 222 -10.03 3.66 2.18
N GLY A 223 -9.91 3.70 0.85
CA GLY A 223 -8.94 2.87 0.14
C GLY A 223 -7.49 3.36 0.32
N GLY A 224 -6.53 2.48 0.01
CA GLY A 224 -5.09 2.74 0.15
C GLY A 224 -4.52 2.13 1.42
N ALA A 225 -3.39 2.65 1.87
CA ALA A 225 -2.81 2.36 3.17
C ALA A 225 -2.31 3.68 3.77
N TRP A 226 -2.25 3.75 5.10
CA TRP A 226 -1.72 4.91 5.80
C TRP A 226 -1.34 4.56 7.24
N MET A 227 -0.47 5.38 7.80
CA MET A 227 -0.17 5.44 9.22
C MET A 227 -0.71 6.73 9.83
N SER A 228 -1.10 6.67 11.10
CA SER A 228 -1.50 7.83 11.90
C SER A 228 -1.18 7.62 13.38
N SER A 229 -1.48 8.61 14.22
CA SER A 229 -1.30 8.55 15.67
C SER A 229 -2.61 8.90 16.37
N PHE A 230 -2.99 8.14 17.40
CA PHE A 230 -3.99 8.58 18.38
C PHE A 230 -3.36 9.51 19.42
N VAL A 231 -2.10 9.27 19.76
CA VAL A 231 -1.31 10.08 20.70
C VAL A 231 0.09 10.22 20.13
N ASP A 232 0.55 11.46 19.96
CA ASP A 232 1.92 11.75 19.54
C ASP A 232 2.87 11.73 20.73
N GLN A 233 4.04 11.11 20.56
CA GLN A 233 5.08 11.09 21.60
C GLN A 233 5.50 12.51 21.95
N ASN A 234 5.56 12.87 23.23
CA ASN A 234 6.24 14.11 23.65
C ASN A 234 6.54 14.15 25.15
N THR A 235 7.66 14.78 25.53
CA THR A 235 8.04 14.91 26.96
C THR A 235 7.40 16.12 27.65
N LEU A 236 6.88 17.12 26.92
CA LEU A 236 6.16 18.26 27.52
C LEU A 236 4.91 17.82 28.29
N LEU A 237 4.16 16.88 27.73
CA LEU A 237 2.93 16.34 28.32
C LEU A 237 3.15 14.93 28.93
N GLY A 238 4.37 14.39 28.84
CA GLY A 238 4.69 13.04 29.32
C GLY A 238 3.93 11.94 28.57
N GLN A 239 3.67 12.13 27.27
CA GLN A 239 2.88 11.20 26.46
C GLN A 239 3.78 10.25 25.68
N GLN A 240 3.42 8.96 25.74
CA GLN A 240 3.97 7.91 24.89
C GLN A 240 3.16 7.77 23.60
N PRO A 241 3.78 7.33 22.49
CA PRO A 241 3.11 7.20 21.21
C PRO A 241 2.04 6.11 21.23
N VAL A 242 0.90 6.41 20.60
CA VAL A 242 -0.13 5.43 20.24
C VAL A 242 -0.30 5.50 18.73
N ILE A 243 0.31 4.55 18.04
CA ILE A 243 0.46 4.53 16.58
C ILE A 243 -0.61 3.63 15.96
N THR A 244 -1.09 4.00 14.78
CA THR A 244 -2.03 3.19 13.99
C THR A 244 -1.45 2.94 12.60
N GLN A 245 -1.59 1.72 12.10
CA GLN A 245 -1.34 1.37 10.71
C GLN A 245 -2.61 0.79 10.11
N VAL A 246 -3.01 1.30 8.95
CA VAL A 246 -4.21 0.87 8.24
C VAL A 246 -3.83 0.40 6.84
N CYS A 247 -4.29 -0.79 6.47
CA CYS A 247 -4.18 -1.35 5.13
C CYS A 247 -5.56 -1.76 4.59
N ASN A 248 -5.60 -2.17 3.32
CA ASN A 248 -6.80 -2.61 2.60
C ASN A 248 -6.61 -3.97 1.91
N PHE A 249 -6.04 -4.94 2.62
CA PHE A 249 -5.90 -6.31 2.12
C PHE A 249 -7.27 -6.98 1.95
N VAL A 250 -7.36 -7.92 1.01
CA VAL A 250 -8.58 -8.69 0.81
C VAL A 250 -8.79 -9.61 1.99
N ARG A 251 -9.94 -9.47 2.66
CA ARG A 251 -10.30 -10.37 3.75
C ARG A 251 -10.40 -11.81 3.23
N PRO A 252 -9.72 -12.78 3.86
CA PRO A 252 -9.87 -14.18 3.47
C PRO A 252 -11.26 -14.70 3.84
N ALA A 253 -11.72 -15.76 3.15
CA ALA A 253 -12.89 -16.49 3.59
C ALA A 253 -12.62 -17.15 4.97
N ALA A 254 -13.68 -17.42 5.74
CA ALA A 254 -13.54 -18.01 7.06
C ALA A 254 -12.71 -19.31 7.02
N GLY A 255 -11.70 -19.42 7.89
CA GLY A 255 -10.81 -20.57 7.97
C GLY A 255 -9.74 -20.65 6.86
N ARG A 256 -9.60 -19.61 6.02
CA ARG A 256 -8.55 -19.53 4.99
C ARG A 256 -7.46 -18.53 5.42
N PRO A 257 -6.20 -18.76 5.04
CA PRO A 257 -5.11 -17.82 5.30
C PRO A 257 -5.31 -16.52 4.51
N CYS A 258 -4.82 -15.40 5.05
CA CYS A 258 -4.70 -14.17 4.27
C CYS A 258 -3.37 -14.21 3.51
N LEU A 259 -3.44 -14.51 2.20
CA LEU A 259 -2.28 -14.51 1.32
C LEU A 259 -2.15 -13.15 0.64
N LEU A 260 -0.99 -12.53 0.80
CA LEU A 260 -0.65 -11.22 0.26
C LEU A 260 -0.06 -11.35 -1.16
N SER A 261 -0.27 -10.33 -1.99
CA SER A 261 0.63 -10.11 -3.14
C SER A 261 1.95 -9.51 -2.66
N TRP A 262 2.95 -9.45 -3.54
CA TRP A 262 4.19 -8.74 -3.22
C TRP A 262 3.95 -7.26 -2.92
N ASP A 263 3.08 -6.59 -3.68
CA ASP A 263 2.69 -5.20 -3.41
C ASP A 263 2.07 -5.02 -2.01
N ASP A 264 1.26 -5.99 -1.55
CA ASP A 264 0.66 -5.97 -0.22
C ASP A 264 1.74 -6.18 0.87
N VAL A 265 2.77 -7.00 0.62
CA VAL A 265 3.96 -7.13 1.50
C VAL A 265 4.73 -5.81 1.58
N THR A 266 5.08 -5.22 0.44
CA THR A 266 5.77 -3.93 0.38
C THR A 266 4.98 -2.85 1.09
N THR A 267 3.66 -2.79 0.88
CA THR A 267 2.75 -1.87 1.60
C THR A 267 2.81 -2.05 3.11
N LEU A 268 2.85 -3.30 3.60
CA LEU A 268 2.93 -3.57 5.04
C LEU A 268 4.23 -3.01 5.63
N PHE A 269 5.37 -3.21 4.96
CA PHE A 269 6.66 -2.66 5.38
C PHE A 269 6.71 -1.13 5.25
N HIS A 270 6.16 -0.56 4.18
CA HIS A 270 6.08 0.88 3.96
C HIS A 270 5.40 1.59 5.14
N GLU A 271 4.17 1.19 5.45
CA GLU A 271 3.40 1.80 6.54
C GLU A 271 4.04 1.54 7.91
N PHE A 272 4.70 0.38 8.08
CA PHE A 272 5.45 0.12 9.30
C PHE A 272 6.69 1.01 9.43
N GLY A 273 7.27 1.49 8.32
CA GLY A 273 8.34 2.49 8.35
C GLY A 273 7.86 3.85 8.87
N HIS A 274 6.66 4.29 8.45
CA HIS A 274 5.99 5.44 9.08
C HIS A 274 5.69 5.16 10.57
N ALA A 275 5.25 3.95 10.89
CA ALA A 275 4.97 3.56 12.26
C ALA A 275 6.24 3.68 13.12
N LEU A 276 7.37 3.13 12.67
CA LEU A 276 8.68 3.25 13.32
C LEU A 276 9.13 4.70 13.50
N HIS A 277 8.93 5.53 12.47
CA HIS A 277 9.24 6.97 12.56
C HIS A 277 8.45 7.65 13.68
N GLY A 278 7.20 7.25 13.91
CA GLY A 278 6.39 7.68 15.06
C GLY A 278 6.81 7.05 16.40
N MET A 279 6.97 5.73 16.44
CA MET A 279 7.29 4.95 17.65
C MET A 279 8.60 5.37 18.30
N LEU A 280 9.61 5.67 17.49
CA LEU A 280 10.96 6.01 17.93
C LEU A 280 11.17 7.52 18.15
N SER A 281 10.09 8.31 18.14
CA SER A 281 10.20 9.74 18.39
C SER A 281 10.62 10.03 19.84
N ALA A 282 11.44 11.07 20.03
CA ALA A 282 11.99 11.45 21.33
C ALA A 282 11.98 12.97 21.54
N GLN A 283 10.86 13.62 21.19
CA GLN A 283 10.77 15.08 21.18
C GLN A 283 10.12 15.68 22.41
N LYS A 284 10.44 16.95 22.66
CA LYS A 284 9.81 17.73 23.73
C LYS A 284 8.42 18.22 23.35
N TYR A 285 8.26 18.77 22.14
CA TYR A 285 7.03 19.43 21.72
C TYR A 285 6.25 18.54 20.73
N PRO A 286 4.92 18.41 20.89
CA PRO A 286 4.08 17.60 19.99
C PRO A 286 4.21 18.01 18.51
N THR A 287 4.38 19.30 18.22
CA THR A 287 4.50 19.84 16.86
C THR A 287 5.69 19.29 16.06
N PHE A 288 6.69 18.70 16.73
CA PHE A 288 7.87 18.10 16.08
C PHE A 288 7.90 16.57 16.22
N SER A 289 6.85 15.97 16.77
CA SER A 289 6.83 14.54 17.08
C SER A 289 6.62 13.68 15.84
N GLY A 290 7.19 12.47 15.89
CA GLY A 290 7.01 11.41 14.90
C GLY A 290 7.13 11.89 13.46
N THR A 291 6.05 11.69 12.70
CA THR A 291 5.95 11.97 11.27
C THR A 291 5.63 13.43 10.95
N ALA A 292 5.72 14.36 11.92
CA ALA A 292 5.55 15.80 11.73
C ALA A 292 6.76 16.45 11.02
N THR A 293 7.06 15.95 9.82
CA THR A 293 8.10 16.43 8.91
C THR A 293 7.47 16.99 7.63
N SER A 294 8.28 17.52 6.71
CA SER A 294 7.77 17.85 5.38
C SER A 294 7.28 16.59 4.65
N THR A 295 6.31 16.75 3.75
CA THR A 295 5.71 15.64 2.99
C THR A 295 6.71 14.99 2.05
N ASP A 296 7.65 15.76 1.50
CA ASP A 296 8.72 15.24 0.66
C ASP A 296 9.91 14.63 1.44
N PHE A 297 9.82 14.58 2.77
CA PHE A 297 10.72 13.81 3.63
C PHE A 297 10.02 12.63 4.31
N VAL A 298 8.74 12.77 4.67
CA VAL A 298 8.04 11.76 5.47
C VAL A 298 8.01 10.38 4.80
N GLU A 299 8.04 10.34 3.45
CA GLU A 299 8.10 9.09 2.69
C GLU A 299 9.48 8.42 2.65
N PHE A 300 10.54 9.10 3.10
CA PHE A 300 11.87 8.49 3.14
C PHE A 300 11.96 7.34 4.16
N PRO A 301 11.56 7.50 5.43
CA PRO A 301 11.55 6.37 6.38
C PRO A 301 10.66 5.20 5.97
N SER A 302 9.49 5.47 5.36
CA SER A 302 8.60 4.42 4.87
C SER A 302 9.23 3.62 3.72
N GLN A 303 9.73 4.29 2.69
CA GLN A 303 10.37 3.65 1.54
C GLN A 303 11.69 2.97 1.86
N VAL A 304 12.49 3.50 2.79
CA VAL A 304 13.70 2.79 3.26
C VAL A 304 13.31 1.46 3.91
N ASN A 305 12.23 1.45 4.70
CA ASN A 305 11.80 0.25 5.42
C ASN A 305 11.31 -0.87 4.48
N GLU A 306 10.81 -0.54 3.29
CA GLU A 306 10.44 -1.51 2.25
C GLU A 306 11.62 -2.43 1.87
N ASN A 307 12.85 -1.92 1.85
CA ASN A 307 14.03 -2.68 1.43
C ASN A 307 14.32 -3.88 2.34
N TRP A 308 13.89 -3.84 3.61
CA TRP A 308 14.08 -4.96 4.52
C TRP A 308 13.31 -6.20 4.09
N ALA A 309 12.18 -6.05 3.39
CA ALA A 309 11.44 -7.18 2.85
C ALA A 309 12.26 -8.01 1.86
N LEU A 310 13.27 -7.41 1.20
CA LEU A 310 14.14 -8.05 0.22
C LEU A 310 15.48 -8.54 0.80
N VAL A 311 15.80 -8.21 2.06
CA VAL A 311 17.05 -8.69 2.67
C VAL A 311 16.95 -10.21 2.85
N PRO A 312 17.92 -11.01 2.35
CA PRO A 312 17.81 -12.47 2.34
C PRO A 312 17.51 -13.10 3.70
N GLU A 313 18.08 -12.57 4.79
CA GLU A 313 17.79 -13.03 6.16
C GLU A 313 16.32 -12.79 6.55
N VAL A 314 15.76 -11.63 6.20
CA VAL A 314 14.37 -11.28 6.51
C VAL A 314 13.41 -12.03 5.59
N PHE A 315 13.64 -11.98 4.27
CA PHE A 315 12.84 -12.68 3.27
C PHE A 315 12.76 -14.18 3.57
N GLY A 316 13.90 -14.83 3.78
CA GLY A 316 13.95 -16.26 4.10
C GLY A 316 13.34 -16.63 5.46
N ASN A 317 13.10 -15.65 6.34
CA ASN A 317 12.44 -15.87 7.62
C ASN A 317 10.91 -15.88 7.49
N PHE A 318 10.34 -14.95 6.70
CA PHE A 318 8.87 -14.87 6.54
C PHE A 318 8.31 -15.65 5.36
N ALA A 319 9.09 -15.87 4.28
CA ALA A 319 8.68 -16.56 3.07
C ALA A 319 8.56 -18.08 3.32
N ARG A 320 7.49 -18.46 4.02
CA ARG A 320 7.20 -19.82 4.50
C ARG A 320 5.85 -20.26 3.98
N HIS A 321 5.77 -21.45 3.39
CA HIS A 321 4.53 -21.94 2.82
C HIS A 321 3.46 -22.06 3.92
N HIS A 322 2.32 -21.41 3.74
CA HIS A 322 1.33 -21.24 4.80
C HIS A 322 0.78 -22.55 5.38
N ALA A 323 0.82 -23.65 4.61
CA ALA A 323 0.29 -24.95 5.04
C ALA A 323 1.36 -25.90 5.59
N THR A 324 2.61 -25.78 5.15
CA THR A 324 3.68 -26.75 5.48
C THR A 324 4.78 -26.15 6.36
N GLY A 325 4.89 -24.81 6.40
CA GLY A 325 5.97 -24.10 7.08
C GLY A 325 7.33 -24.20 6.36
N GLU A 326 7.38 -24.85 5.20
CA GLU A 326 8.62 -25.00 4.43
C GLU A 326 9.08 -23.66 3.84
N ALA A 327 10.39 -23.47 3.75
CA ALA A 327 10.97 -22.30 3.11
C ALA A 327 10.61 -22.24 1.61
N MET A 328 10.52 -21.03 1.06
CA MET A 328 10.48 -20.85 -0.39
C MET A 328 11.71 -21.50 -1.04
N PRO A 329 11.53 -22.36 -2.06
CA PRO A 329 12.64 -22.91 -2.82
C PRO A 329 13.52 -21.80 -3.39
N ALA A 330 14.85 -21.95 -3.33
CA ALA A 330 15.79 -20.90 -3.77
C ALA A 330 15.74 -20.55 -5.27
N GLY A 331 15.03 -21.35 -6.09
CA GLY A 331 14.82 -21.07 -7.52
C GLY A 331 13.53 -20.30 -7.82
N LEU A 332 12.72 -19.99 -6.81
CA LEU A 332 11.55 -19.11 -6.86
C LEU A 332 11.90 -17.76 -6.20
#